data_AF-A0AAU9N8J1-F1
#
_entry.id   AF-A0AAU9N8J1-F1
#
_cell.length_a   1.000
_cell.length_b   1.000
_cell.length_c   1.000
_cell.angle_alpha   90.00
_cell.angle_beta   90.00
_cell.angle_gamma   90.00
#
_symmetry.space_group_name_H-M   'P 1'
#
loop_
_entity.id
_entity.type
_entity.pdbx_description
1 polymer ?
#
loop_
_entity_poly.entity_id
_entity_poly.type
_entity_poly.pdbx_seq_one_letter_code
_entity_poly.pdbx_strand_id
1 'polypeptide(L)'
;MASSKSSLAIFLCLILAVLRNVVLEAEARAFFVFGDSLVDNGNNNYLATTARADAYPYGIDYPTHRATGRFSNGFNIPDLISQAIGEESTLPYLSPYLTGERLLVGANFASAGVGILNDTGVQFNNIIRIGLQMQYFQQYQERVSDIIGPEQTQALVTQSLTLITLGGNDFVNNYYLVPFSARSRQFALPDYVVYLISEYRKVLARLYELGLRRVLVTGTGPLGCVPAELAQRGRNGNCAPELQRAAALFNPQLQAMINSLNSEIGSNVFIGANIQQTNIDFISDPGRYGFVTSKIACCGQGPFNGIGLCTPLSNLCPNRDIYAFWDAFHPSEKANRLIVRNILSGTTDYMSPMNLSTIMALDAATNSRIPHRPSAHPTELKTSRRLKIEVKVLCPPALSRSHTSEAPTEPQTSGAAKYEELGCGQGSCMDEDFT
;
A
#
# COMPACT_ATOMS: atom_id res chain seq x y z
N MET A 1 -41.47 -46.44 9.29
CA MET A 1 -40.08 -45.94 9.42
C MET A 1 -39.40 -45.53 8.10
N ALA A 2 -39.98 -45.79 6.91
CA ALA A 2 -39.35 -45.41 5.63
C ALA A 2 -39.54 -43.91 5.24
N SER A 3 -40.68 -43.30 5.58
CA SER A 3 -41.02 -41.91 5.19
C SER A 3 -40.14 -40.84 5.85
N SER A 4 -39.69 -41.06 7.09
CA SER A 4 -38.85 -40.10 7.84
C SER A 4 -37.44 -39.94 7.26
N LYS A 5 -36.89 -40.99 6.61
CA LYS A 5 -35.54 -40.96 6.03
C LYS A 5 -35.48 -40.14 4.74
N SER A 6 -36.55 -40.15 3.94
CA SER A 6 -36.66 -39.36 2.70
C SER A 6 -36.79 -37.86 2.98
N SER A 7 -37.55 -37.47 4.00
CA SER A 7 -37.70 -36.05 4.37
C SER A 7 -36.39 -35.45 4.90
N LEU A 8 -35.60 -36.22 5.65
CA LEU A 8 -34.30 -35.78 6.15
C LEU A 8 -33.28 -35.60 5.01
N ALA A 9 -33.29 -36.49 4.01
CA ALA A 9 -32.43 -36.39 2.84
C ALA A 9 -32.76 -35.17 1.98
N ILE A 10 -34.06 -34.88 1.77
CA ILE A 10 -34.52 -33.68 1.03
C ILE A 10 -34.12 -32.40 1.78
N PHE A 11 -34.28 -32.38 3.10
CA PHE A 11 -33.89 -31.23 3.92
C PHE A 11 -32.37 -31.00 3.90
N LEU A 12 -31.57 -32.06 3.96
CA LEU A 12 -30.11 -31.98 3.84
C LEU A 12 -29.67 -31.53 2.45
N CYS A 13 -30.32 -32.01 1.37
CA CYS A 13 -30.07 -31.56 0.00
C CYS A 13 -30.46 -30.08 -0.19
N LEU A 14 -31.56 -29.62 0.42
CA LEU A 14 -31.94 -28.21 0.41
C LEU A 14 -30.96 -27.35 1.19
N ILE A 15 -30.49 -27.80 2.36
CA ILE A 15 -29.43 -27.11 3.11
C ILE A 15 -28.14 -27.07 2.30
N LEU A 16 -27.72 -28.16 1.67
CA LEU A 16 -26.52 -28.20 0.83
C LEU A 16 -26.68 -27.34 -0.43
N ALA A 17 -27.87 -27.25 -1.01
CA ALA A 17 -28.17 -26.38 -2.14
C ALA A 17 -28.20 -24.90 -1.73
N VAL A 18 -28.74 -24.58 -0.55
CA VAL A 18 -28.70 -23.23 0.02
C VAL A 18 -27.26 -22.85 0.37
N LEU A 19 -26.48 -23.75 0.97
CA LEU A 19 -25.06 -23.53 1.28
C LEU A 19 -24.18 -23.42 0.02
N ARG A 20 -24.50 -24.14 -1.07
CA ARG A 20 -23.81 -23.99 -2.36
C ARG A 20 -24.02 -22.62 -3.00
N ASN A 21 -25.16 -21.98 -2.74
CA ASN A 21 -25.50 -20.65 -3.28
C ASN A 21 -25.04 -19.49 -2.37
N VAL A 22 -24.37 -19.77 -1.24
CA VAL A 22 -23.84 -18.75 -0.32
C VAL A 22 -22.30 -18.80 -0.26
N VAL A 23 -21.66 -19.33 -1.30
CA VAL A 23 -20.31 -18.85 -1.64
C VAL A 23 -20.55 -17.60 -2.47
N LEU A 24 -20.49 -16.42 -1.84
CA LEU A 24 -20.21 -15.19 -2.57
C LEU A 24 -18.87 -15.42 -3.24
N GLU A 25 -18.88 -15.84 -4.51
CA GLU A 25 -17.68 -15.73 -5.35
C GLU A 25 -17.28 -14.26 -5.29
N ALA A 26 -16.08 -14.00 -4.78
CA ALA A 26 -15.52 -12.67 -4.82
C ALA A 26 -15.34 -12.33 -6.31
N GLU A 27 -16.17 -11.44 -6.84
CA GLU A 27 -15.96 -10.93 -8.19
C GLU A 27 -14.65 -10.13 -8.19
N ALA A 28 -13.65 -10.75 -8.82
CA ALA A 28 -12.40 -10.15 -9.25
C ALA A 28 -12.66 -8.72 -9.77
N ARG A 29 -11.94 -7.75 -9.22
CA ARG A 29 -12.09 -6.32 -9.54
C ARG A 29 -10.73 -5.65 -9.50
N ALA A 30 -10.49 -4.77 -10.47
CA ALA A 30 -9.31 -3.91 -10.45
C ALA A 30 -9.21 -3.18 -9.10
N PHE A 31 -7.98 -3.10 -8.58
CA PHE A 31 -7.71 -2.46 -7.30
C PHE A 31 -6.68 -1.34 -7.46
N PHE A 32 -7.05 -0.14 -7.00
CA PHE A 32 -6.18 1.03 -7.02
C PHE A 32 -5.82 1.47 -5.62
N VAL A 33 -4.56 1.80 -5.40
CA VAL A 33 -4.06 2.17 -4.07
C VAL A 33 -3.35 3.51 -4.15
N PHE A 34 -3.73 4.45 -3.30
CA PHE A 34 -3.11 5.76 -3.13
C PHE A 34 -2.71 5.93 -1.68
N GLY A 35 -1.72 6.77 -1.43
CA GLY A 35 -1.36 7.15 -0.06
C GLY A 35 0.10 6.94 0.28
N ASP A 36 0.34 6.58 1.55
CA ASP A 36 1.66 6.56 2.17
C ASP A 36 2.24 5.16 2.42
N SER A 37 3.24 5.08 3.31
CA SER A 37 4.01 3.88 3.62
C SER A 37 3.17 2.74 4.21
N LEU A 38 1.99 3.02 4.79
CA LEU A 38 1.08 1.98 5.29
C LEU A 38 0.55 1.08 4.17
N VAL A 39 0.55 1.59 2.94
CA VAL A 39 -0.02 0.90 1.77
C VAL A 39 0.95 0.86 0.58
N ASP A 40 2.13 1.48 0.66
CA ASP A 40 3.19 1.34 -0.35
C ASP A 40 3.69 -0.11 -0.42
N ASN A 41 3.86 -0.61 -1.64
CA ASN A 41 4.37 -1.94 -1.95
C ASN A 41 5.66 -1.92 -2.78
N GLY A 42 6.29 -0.75 -2.97
CA GLY A 42 7.62 -0.61 -3.54
C GLY A 42 7.80 0.50 -4.57
N ASN A 43 6.94 1.53 -4.65
CA ASN A 43 7.21 2.66 -5.56
C ASN A 43 8.48 3.41 -5.12
N ASN A 44 8.70 3.55 -3.81
CA ASN A 44 9.87 4.25 -3.29
C ASN A 44 11.21 3.56 -3.64
N ASN A 45 11.20 2.29 -4.03
CA ASN A 45 12.40 1.56 -4.45
C ASN A 45 13.03 2.17 -5.71
N TYR A 46 12.21 2.84 -6.53
CA TYR A 46 12.61 3.46 -7.81
C TYR A 46 13.01 4.94 -7.65
N LEU A 47 13.04 5.49 -6.44
CA LEU A 47 13.26 6.92 -6.17
C LEU A 47 14.50 7.15 -5.31
N ALA A 48 15.31 8.18 -5.58
CA ALA A 48 16.39 8.58 -4.67
C ALA A 48 15.82 9.18 -3.36
N THR A 49 15.51 8.32 -2.39
CA THR A 49 14.83 8.64 -1.13
C THR A 49 15.36 7.83 0.04
N THR A 50 15.20 8.37 1.24
CA THR A 50 15.47 7.66 2.50
C THR A 50 14.25 6.90 3.02
N ALA A 51 13.05 7.16 2.48
CA ALA A 51 11.83 6.44 2.84
C ALA A 51 11.70 5.14 2.03
N ARG A 52 12.53 4.14 2.33
CA ARG A 52 12.54 2.83 1.64
C ARG A 52 12.41 1.66 2.61
N ALA A 53 11.79 0.58 2.12
CA ALA A 53 11.67 -0.71 2.80
C ALA A 53 12.09 -1.87 1.88
N ASP A 54 13.12 -1.63 1.05
CA ASP A 54 13.68 -2.55 0.04
C ASP A 54 14.93 -3.32 0.54
N ALA A 55 15.19 -3.28 1.85
CA ALA A 55 16.30 -3.99 2.49
C ALA A 55 15.84 -4.92 3.61
N TYR A 56 16.62 -5.98 3.87
CA TYR A 56 16.39 -6.87 5.02
C TYR A 56 16.41 -6.06 6.33
N PRO A 57 15.51 -6.36 7.30
CA PRO A 57 14.60 -7.51 7.36
C PRO A 57 13.16 -7.26 6.89
N TYR A 58 12.86 -6.16 6.17
CA TYR A 58 11.55 -6.01 5.55
C TYR A 58 11.23 -7.19 4.63
N GLY A 59 9.96 -7.64 4.62
CA GLY A 59 9.53 -8.78 3.80
C GLY A 59 10.07 -10.16 4.22
N ILE A 60 10.65 -10.30 5.42
CA ILE A 60 11.16 -11.59 5.94
C ILE A 60 10.10 -12.71 5.95
N ASP A 61 8.83 -12.38 6.17
CA ASP A 61 7.69 -13.31 6.15
C ASP A 61 6.89 -13.25 4.83
N TYR A 62 7.25 -12.35 3.92
CA TYR A 62 6.66 -12.35 2.59
C TYR A 62 6.98 -13.69 1.88
N PRO A 63 6.14 -14.21 0.97
CA PRO A 63 6.36 -15.53 0.37
C PRO A 63 7.72 -15.75 -0.31
N THR A 64 8.37 -14.67 -0.76
CA THR A 64 9.71 -14.74 -1.37
C THR A 64 10.86 -14.59 -0.35
N HIS A 65 10.54 -14.28 0.91
CA HIS A 65 11.47 -13.93 1.98
C HIS A 65 12.43 -12.79 1.62
N ARG A 66 12.00 -11.89 0.74
CA ARG A 66 12.78 -10.74 0.25
C ARG A 66 12.02 -9.45 0.51
N ALA A 67 12.77 -8.41 0.80
CA ALA A 67 12.23 -7.07 0.89
C ALA A 67 11.64 -6.66 -0.47
N THR A 68 10.37 -6.23 -0.45
CA THR A 68 9.66 -5.80 -1.66
C THR A 68 9.43 -4.28 -1.70
N GLY A 69 9.73 -3.56 -0.62
CA GLY A 69 9.31 -2.16 -0.44
C GLY A 69 8.04 -1.99 0.40
N ARG A 70 7.51 -3.07 0.99
CA ARG A 70 6.42 -3.00 1.99
C ARG A 70 7.02 -2.69 3.35
N PHE A 71 6.49 -1.68 4.04
CA PHE A 71 6.89 -1.33 5.41
C PHE A 71 6.27 -2.30 6.43
N SER A 72 6.55 -3.59 6.29
CA SER A 72 6.09 -4.66 7.18
C SER A 72 7.02 -5.87 7.10
N ASN A 73 6.82 -6.85 7.98
CA ASN A 73 7.49 -8.15 7.86
C ASN A 73 7.00 -8.97 6.66
N GLY A 74 5.79 -8.73 6.16
CA GLY A 74 5.22 -9.45 5.04
C GLY A 74 4.14 -8.64 4.32
N PHE A 75 2.93 -9.19 4.22
CA PHE A 75 1.80 -8.53 3.57
C PHE A 75 1.33 -7.27 4.32
N ASN A 76 1.05 -6.20 3.56
CA ASN A 76 0.42 -4.98 4.06
C ASN A 76 -1.10 -4.97 3.78
N ILE A 77 -1.78 -3.89 4.15
CA ILE A 77 -3.25 -3.77 4.02
C ILE A 77 -3.74 -4.05 2.58
N PRO A 78 -3.19 -3.41 1.53
CA PRO A 78 -3.55 -3.68 0.13
C PRO A 78 -3.46 -5.14 -0.28
N ASP A 79 -2.40 -5.83 0.12
CA ASP A 79 -2.21 -7.23 -0.27
C ASP A 79 -3.31 -8.12 0.30
N LEU A 80 -3.64 -7.90 1.56
CA LEU A 80 -4.65 -8.66 2.28
C LEU A 80 -6.05 -8.34 1.77
N ILE A 81 -6.31 -7.10 1.34
CA ILE A 81 -7.55 -6.75 0.64
C ILE A 81 -7.60 -7.45 -0.72
N SER A 82 -6.50 -7.44 -1.49
CA SER A 82 -6.42 -8.13 -2.81
C SER A 82 -6.77 -9.61 -2.67
N GLN A 83 -6.16 -10.30 -1.69
CA GLN A 83 -6.47 -11.70 -1.36
C GLN A 83 -7.95 -11.91 -1.03
N ALA A 84 -8.56 -10.98 -0.29
CA ALA A 84 -9.96 -11.10 0.12
C ALA A 84 -10.95 -10.85 -1.03
N ILE A 85 -10.57 -10.07 -2.04
CA ILE A 85 -11.38 -9.81 -3.23
C ILE A 85 -11.08 -10.78 -4.38
N GLY A 86 -10.30 -11.83 -4.13
CA GLY A 86 -9.98 -12.86 -5.13
C GLY A 86 -8.91 -12.46 -6.14
N GLU A 87 -8.12 -11.42 -5.84
CA GLU A 87 -7.09 -10.87 -6.73
C GLU A 87 -5.67 -11.13 -6.23
N GLU A 88 -4.71 -11.10 -7.15
CA GLU A 88 -3.30 -11.01 -6.80
C GLU A 88 -2.94 -9.62 -6.26
N SER A 89 -1.85 -9.52 -5.50
CA SER A 89 -1.35 -8.23 -5.04
C SER A 89 -1.02 -7.33 -6.23
N THR A 90 -1.56 -6.11 -6.24
CA THR A 90 -1.20 -5.11 -7.25
C THR A 90 0.29 -4.82 -7.24
N LEU A 91 0.83 -4.41 -8.39
CA LEU A 91 2.23 -3.97 -8.50
C LEU A 91 2.35 -2.47 -8.24
N PRO A 92 3.52 -1.99 -7.75
CA PRO A 92 3.80 -0.56 -7.74
C PRO A 92 3.77 -0.02 -9.15
N TYR A 93 3.19 1.17 -9.34
CA TYR A 93 3.03 1.79 -10.66
C TYR A 93 4.37 1.95 -11.39
N LEU A 94 5.44 2.28 -10.67
CA LEU A 94 6.79 2.43 -11.22
C LEU A 94 7.48 1.09 -11.55
N SER A 95 6.83 -0.04 -11.29
CA SER A 95 7.41 -1.34 -11.62
C SER A 95 7.52 -1.54 -13.13
N PRO A 96 8.69 -1.96 -13.66
CA PRO A 96 8.81 -2.34 -15.07
C PRO A 96 7.99 -3.59 -15.41
N TYR A 97 7.49 -4.30 -14.40
CA TYR A 97 6.67 -5.50 -14.54
C TYR A 97 5.16 -5.22 -14.61
N LEU A 98 4.72 -3.99 -14.39
CA LEU A 98 3.33 -3.57 -14.55
C LEU A 98 3.07 -3.24 -16.02
N THR A 99 2.83 -4.27 -16.83
CA THR A 99 2.63 -4.16 -18.29
C THR A 99 1.61 -5.18 -18.77
N GLY A 100 0.97 -4.94 -19.93
CA GLY A 100 0.04 -5.90 -20.53
C GLY A 100 -1.18 -6.17 -19.64
N GLU A 101 -1.60 -7.44 -19.56
CA GLU A 101 -2.77 -7.86 -18.78
C GLU A 101 -2.64 -7.58 -17.28
N ARG A 102 -1.42 -7.40 -16.75
CA ARG A 102 -1.23 -7.00 -15.33
C ARG A 102 -1.79 -5.63 -15.01
N LEU A 103 -1.98 -4.77 -16.03
CA LEU A 103 -2.71 -3.52 -15.83
C LEU A 103 -4.17 -3.80 -15.45
N LEU A 104 -4.80 -4.89 -15.90
CA LEU A 104 -6.20 -5.18 -15.61
C LEU A 104 -6.47 -5.50 -14.12
N VAL A 105 -5.46 -5.94 -13.37
CA VAL A 105 -5.52 -6.15 -11.91
C VAL A 105 -5.57 -4.81 -11.16
N GLY A 106 -5.06 -3.74 -11.78
CA GLY A 106 -4.89 -2.43 -11.18
C GLY A 106 -3.44 -2.16 -10.74
N ALA A 107 -3.25 -1.12 -9.93
CA ALA A 107 -1.92 -0.61 -9.61
C ALA A 107 -1.89 0.11 -8.25
N ASN A 108 -0.71 0.08 -7.64
CA ASN A 108 -0.43 0.83 -6.42
C ASN A 108 0.38 2.09 -6.75
N PHE A 109 -0.16 3.25 -6.44
CA PHE A 109 0.44 4.57 -6.65
C PHE A 109 1.01 5.17 -5.35
N ALA A 110 0.82 4.50 -4.21
CA ALA A 110 1.25 5.00 -2.92
C ALA A 110 2.77 5.15 -2.82
N SER A 111 3.21 6.06 -1.95
CA SER A 111 4.63 6.37 -1.76
C SER A 111 4.89 6.78 -0.32
N ALA A 112 5.84 6.10 0.31
CA ALA A 112 6.21 6.38 1.68
C ALA A 112 6.63 7.84 1.91
N GLY A 113 6.19 8.40 3.04
CA GLY A 113 6.49 9.76 3.49
C GLY A 113 5.50 10.83 3.01
N VAL A 114 4.61 10.52 2.07
CA VAL A 114 3.60 11.48 1.59
C VAL A 114 2.54 11.79 2.66
N GLY A 115 2.04 13.03 2.63
CA GLY A 115 0.87 13.44 3.37
C GLY A 115 -0.21 14.04 2.46
N ILE A 116 -1.25 14.60 3.06
CA ILE A 116 -2.27 15.39 2.39
C ILE A 116 -1.63 16.65 1.79
N LEU A 117 -0.74 17.30 2.55
CA LEU A 117 -0.10 18.53 2.13
C LEU A 117 1.15 18.30 1.28
N ASN A 118 1.36 19.18 0.30
CA ASN A 118 2.52 19.11 -0.57
C ASN A 118 3.84 19.56 0.09
N ASP A 119 3.87 19.97 1.34
CA ASP A 119 5.12 20.20 2.08
C ASP A 119 5.41 19.08 3.10
N THR A 120 4.50 18.11 3.23
CA THR A 120 4.73 16.95 4.10
C THR A 120 5.74 16.01 3.47
N GLY A 121 6.67 15.50 4.30
CA GLY A 121 7.65 14.49 3.90
C GLY A 121 8.88 15.03 3.16
N VAL A 122 9.13 16.35 3.19
CA VAL A 122 10.30 16.98 2.54
C VAL A 122 11.65 16.42 3.02
N GLN A 123 11.73 15.93 4.26
CA GLN A 123 12.92 15.31 4.84
C GLN A 123 13.32 13.99 4.16
N PHE A 124 12.44 13.40 3.34
CA PHE A 124 12.69 12.14 2.64
C PHE A 124 13.22 12.33 1.22
N ASN A 125 13.61 13.55 0.83
CA ASN A 125 14.02 13.90 -0.52
C ASN A 125 12.90 13.59 -1.54
N ASN A 126 13.11 12.63 -2.45
CA ASN A 126 12.18 12.34 -3.53
C ASN A 126 11.05 11.40 -3.08
N ILE A 127 9.82 11.89 -3.02
CA ILE A 127 8.62 11.07 -2.75
C ILE A 127 7.52 11.41 -3.76
N ILE A 128 6.60 10.47 -4.03
CA ILE A 128 5.50 10.69 -4.97
C ILE A 128 4.35 11.34 -4.20
N ARG A 129 4.23 12.66 -4.36
CA ARG A 129 3.18 13.47 -3.74
C ARG A 129 1.81 13.10 -4.28
N ILE A 130 0.75 13.30 -3.49
CA ILE A 130 -0.61 12.86 -3.85
C ILE A 130 -1.07 13.39 -5.22
N GLY A 131 -0.69 14.62 -5.58
CA GLY A 131 -0.93 15.18 -6.92
C GLY A 131 -0.28 14.35 -8.03
N LEU A 132 0.97 13.93 -7.85
CA LEU A 132 1.69 13.09 -8.81
C LEU A 132 1.15 11.65 -8.82
N GLN A 133 0.70 11.10 -7.69
CA GLN A 133 0.02 9.80 -7.66
C GLN A 133 -1.24 9.82 -8.55
N MET A 134 -2.01 10.90 -8.51
CA MET A 134 -3.18 11.08 -9.38
C MET A 134 -2.79 11.26 -10.86
N GLN A 135 -1.68 11.94 -11.16
CA GLN A 135 -1.17 12.02 -12.53
C GLN A 135 -0.72 10.65 -13.06
N TYR A 136 -0.04 9.85 -12.23
CA TYR A 136 0.28 8.46 -12.57
C TYR A 136 -0.97 7.61 -12.79
N PHE A 137 -2.05 7.86 -12.06
CA PHE A 137 -3.32 7.20 -12.33
C PHE A 137 -3.92 7.60 -13.69
N GLN A 138 -3.83 8.87 -14.08
CA GLN A 138 -4.25 9.30 -15.43
C GLN A 138 -3.41 8.63 -16.52
N GLN A 139 -2.08 8.57 -16.35
CA GLN A 139 -1.20 7.83 -17.27
C GLN A 139 -1.51 6.33 -17.28
N TYR A 140 -1.86 5.74 -16.13
CA TYR A 140 -2.34 4.37 -16.07
C TYR A 140 -3.63 4.18 -16.90
N GLN A 141 -4.59 5.12 -16.82
CA GLN A 141 -5.83 5.06 -17.61
C GLN A 141 -5.54 5.07 -19.12
N GLU A 142 -4.59 5.90 -19.56
CA GLU A 142 -4.13 5.91 -20.97
C GLU A 142 -3.53 4.55 -21.36
N ARG A 143 -2.59 4.04 -20.55
CA ARG A 143 -1.89 2.76 -20.80
C ARG A 143 -2.83 1.57 -20.86
N VAL A 144 -3.86 1.51 -20.01
CA VAL A 144 -4.84 0.42 -20.05
C VAL A 144 -5.84 0.62 -21.19
N SER A 145 -6.17 1.87 -21.53
CA SER A 145 -7.03 2.18 -22.69
C SER A 145 -6.40 1.75 -24.01
N ASP A 146 -5.08 1.76 -24.14
CA ASP A 146 -4.40 1.20 -25.31
C ASP A 146 -4.60 -0.32 -25.48
N ILE A 147 -4.98 -1.03 -24.41
CA ILE A 147 -5.16 -2.49 -24.40
C ILE A 147 -6.63 -2.86 -24.61
N ILE A 148 -7.53 -2.21 -23.85
CA ILE A 148 -8.94 -2.61 -23.80
C ILE A 148 -9.90 -1.60 -24.43
N GLY A 149 -9.40 -0.43 -24.83
CA GLY A 149 -10.21 0.67 -25.33
C GLY A 149 -10.76 1.59 -24.23
N PRO A 150 -11.23 2.80 -24.61
CA PRO A 150 -11.64 3.83 -23.64
C PRO A 150 -12.93 3.46 -22.89
N GLU A 151 -13.92 2.85 -23.55
CA GLU A 151 -15.19 2.47 -22.91
C GLU A 151 -14.98 1.41 -21.82
N GLN A 152 -14.20 0.38 -22.13
CA GLN A 152 -13.85 -0.69 -21.21
C GLN A 152 -12.96 -0.19 -20.08
N THR A 153 -12.08 0.78 -20.36
CA THR A 153 -11.28 1.45 -19.31
C THR A 153 -12.14 2.22 -18.35
N GLN A 154 -13.14 2.96 -18.85
CA GLN A 154 -14.11 3.65 -18.01
C GLN A 154 -14.88 2.67 -17.13
N ALA A 155 -15.31 1.53 -17.68
CA ALA A 155 -15.99 0.48 -16.92
C ALA A 155 -15.08 -0.11 -15.83
N LEU A 156 -13.84 -0.49 -16.19
CA LEU A 156 -12.82 -1.00 -15.27
C LEU A 156 -12.62 -0.05 -14.08
N VAL A 157 -12.43 1.24 -14.36
CA VAL A 157 -12.21 2.26 -13.33
C VAL A 157 -13.46 2.46 -12.47
N THR A 158 -14.64 2.52 -13.07
CA THR A 158 -15.90 2.74 -12.36
C THR A 158 -16.24 1.56 -11.43
N GLN A 159 -15.91 0.34 -11.83
CA GLN A 159 -16.18 -0.89 -11.09
C GLN A 159 -15.05 -1.30 -10.12
N SER A 160 -13.90 -0.62 -10.19
CA SER A 160 -12.74 -0.89 -9.34
C SER A 160 -13.02 -0.62 -7.85
N LEU A 161 -12.22 -1.25 -7.00
CA LEU A 161 -12.04 -0.83 -5.62
C LEU A 161 -10.85 0.14 -5.54
N THR A 162 -10.94 1.13 -4.67
CA THR A 162 -9.82 2.04 -4.36
C THR A 162 -9.58 2.09 -2.86
N LEU A 163 -8.31 2.13 -2.45
CA LEU A 163 -7.88 2.44 -1.08
C LEU A 163 -7.04 3.70 -1.09
N ILE A 164 -7.33 4.63 -0.17
CA ILE A 164 -6.48 5.80 0.08
C ILE A 164 -6.16 5.95 1.57
N THR A 165 -4.87 6.16 1.88
CA THR A 165 -4.39 6.45 3.23
C THR A 165 -3.52 7.72 3.26
N LEU A 166 -3.91 8.72 4.04
CA LEU A 166 -3.16 9.96 4.21
C LEU A 166 -3.44 10.55 5.61
N GLY A 167 -2.64 11.54 6.02
CA GLY A 167 -2.87 12.34 7.22
C GLY A 167 -1.86 12.06 8.34
N GLY A 168 -1.39 10.81 8.49
CA GLY A 168 -0.47 10.45 9.56
C GLY A 168 0.85 11.24 9.48
N ASN A 169 1.41 11.31 8.27
CA ASN A 169 2.63 12.07 8.00
C ASN A 169 2.45 13.58 8.18
N ASP A 170 1.26 14.14 7.96
CA ASP A 170 1.01 15.58 8.17
C ASP A 170 1.16 15.97 9.64
N PHE A 171 0.91 15.04 10.55
CA PHE A 171 1.18 15.26 11.98
C PHE A 171 2.62 14.85 12.34
N VAL A 172 3.02 13.61 12.11
CA VAL A 172 4.30 13.07 12.59
C VAL A 172 5.49 13.68 11.84
N ASN A 173 5.36 13.77 10.52
CA ASN A 173 6.43 14.13 9.60
C ASN A 173 6.30 15.57 9.06
N ASN A 174 5.42 16.39 9.65
CA ASN A 174 5.30 17.81 9.36
C ASN A 174 5.01 18.63 10.63
N TYR A 175 3.79 18.61 11.17
CA TYR A 175 3.39 19.44 12.32
C TYR A 175 4.25 19.23 13.57
N TYR A 176 4.52 17.97 13.92
CA TYR A 176 5.30 17.59 15.11
C TYR A 176 6.73 17.17 14.79
N LEU A 177 7.19 17.23 13.53
CA LEU A 177 8.50 16.72 13.11
C LEU A 177 9.65 17.23 13.98
N VAL A 178 9.65 18.52 14.28
CA VAL A 178 10.59 19.17 15.21
C VAL A 178 9.84 20.10 16.16
N PRO A 179 10.40 20.41 17.34
CA PRO A 179 9.87 21.49 18.18
C PRO A 179 9.74 22.79 17.37
N PHE A 180 8.57 23.43 17.43
CA PHE A 180 8.27 24.66 16.70
C PHE A 180 8.47 24.55 15.18
N SER A 181 8.01 23.45 14.58
CA SER A 181 7.96 23.29 13.12
C SER A 181 7.31 24.50 12.43
N ALA A 182 7.59 24.69 11.14
CA ALA A 182 6.96 25.77 10.37
C ALA A 182 5.43 25.70 10.47
N ARG A 183 4.84 24.51 10.39
CA ARG A 183 3.39 24.32 10.50
C ARG A 183 2.83 24.55 11.91
N SER A 184 3.53 24.11 12.95
CA SER A 184 3.07 24.37 14.33
C SER A 184 3.16 25.84 14.73
N ARG A 185 4.04 26.62 14.07
CA ARG A 185 4.12 28.09 14.26
C ARG A 185 3.07 28.84 13.44
N GLN A 186 2.67 28.28 12.30
CA GLN A 186 1.68 28.89 11.43
C GLN A 186 0.24 28.66 11.93
N PHE A 187 -0.05 27.49 12.50
CA PHE A 187 -1.39 27.10 12.90
C PHE A 187 -1.43 26.50 14.30
N ALA A 188 -2.41 26.92 15.10
CA ALA A 188 -2.84 26.13 16.25
C ALA A 188 -3.41 24.79 15.77
N LEU A 189 -3.29 23.73 16.58
CA LEU A 189 -3.67 22.38 16.17
C LEU A 189 -5.11 22.28 15.62
N PRO A 190 -6.15 22.88 16.24
CA PRO A 190 -7.51 22.82 15.68
C PRO A 190 -7.62 23.44 14.28
N ASP A 191 -6.99 24.59 14.05
CA ASP A 191 -7.01 25.28 12.74
C ASP A 191 -6.24 24.49 11.69
N TYR A 192 -5.13 23.86 12.10
CA TYR A 192 -4.36 22.97 11.23
C TYR A 192 -5.20 21.77 10.77
N VAL A 193 -5.98 21.17 11.67
CA VAL A 193 -6.88 20.06 11.32
C VAL A 193 -7.94 20.52 10.32
N VAL A 194 -8.56 21.69 10.53
CA VAL A 194 -9.53 22.24 9.57
C VAL A 194 -8.88 22.42 8.18
N TYR A 195 -7.65 22.93 8.14
CA TYR A 195 -6.89 23.04 6.89
C TYR A 195 -6.60 21.68 6.24
N LEU A 196 -6.16 20.68 7.00
CA LEU A 196 -5.96 19.33 6.46
C LEU A 196 -7.24 18.72 5.88
N ILE A 197 -8.36 18.89 6.56
CA ILE A 197 -9.66 18.37 6.11
C ILE A 197 -10.09 19.06 4.80
N SER A 198 -9.87 20.37 4.66
CA SER A 198 -10.21 21.09 3.44
C SER A 198 -9.35 20.67 2.25
N GLU A 199 -8.05 20.41 2.45
CA GLU A 199 -7.18 19.89 1.41
C GLU A 199 -7.49 18.42 1.07
N TYR A 200 -7.78 17.58 2.07
CA TYR A 200 -8.16 16.19 1.80
C TYR A 200 -9.48 16.09 1.04
N ARG A 201 -10.44 16.99 1.31
CA ARG A 201 -11.68 17.09 0.53
C ARG A 201 -11.41 17.29 -0.96
N LYS A 202 -10.42 18.11 -1.32
CA LYS A 202 -10.02 18.33 -2.73
C LYS A 202 -9.43 17.07 -3.35
N VAL A 203 -8.58 16.35 -2.60
CA VAL A 203 -8.02 15.07 -3.06
C VAL A 203 -9.14 14.07 -3.35
N LEU A 204 -10.09 13.88 -2.43
CA LEU A 204 -11.20 12.95 -2.62
C LEU A 204 -12.09 13.37 -3.79
N ALA A 205 -12.44 14.66 -3.89
CA ALA A 205 -13.21 15.18 -5.02
C ALA A 205 -12.50 14.90 -6.36
N ARG A 206 -11.17 15.07 -6.41
CA ARG A 206 -10.38 14.77 -7.61
C ARG A 206 -10.38 13.28 -7.96
N LEU A 207 -10.30 12.38 -6.98
CA LEU A 207 -10.43 10.93 -7.22
C LEU A 207 -11.80 10.59 -7.83
N TYR A 208 -12.87 11.24 -7.38
CA TYR A 208 -14.20 11.07 -7.98
C TYR A 208 -14.26 11.59 -9.42
N GLU A 209 -13.69 12.76 -9.71
CA GLU A 209 -13.57 13.29 -11.07
C GLU A 209 -12.81 12.35 -12.02
N LEU A 210 -11.81 11.64 -11.49
CA LEU A 210 -11.02 10.64 -12.23
C LEU A 210 -11.77 9.32 -12.49
N GLY A 211 -13.01 9.19 -12.04
CA GLY A 211 -13.90 8.05 -12.35
C GLY A 211 -14.06 7.03 -11.24
N LEU A 212 -13.38 7.19 -10.10
CA LEU A 212 -13.44 6.23 -8.99
C LEU A 212 -14.80 6.32 -8.27
N ARG A 213 -15.43 5.17 -7.98
CA ARG A 213 -16.79 5.09 -7.37
C ARG A 213 -16.89 4.25 -6.11
N ARG A 214 -15.83 3.53 -5.73
CA ARG A 214 -15.74 2.75 -4.48
C ARG A 214 -14.40 3.01 -3.83
N VAL A 215 -14.34 3.99 -2.93
CA VAL A 215 -13.10 4.47 -2.33
C VAL A 215 -13.12 4.25 -0.83
N LEU A 216 -12.28 3.35 -0.34
CA LEU A 216 -11.99 3.17 1.08
C LEU A 216 -11.03 4.27 1.52
N VAL A 217 -11.45 5.10 2.46
CA VAL A 217 -10.67 6.23 2.99
C VAL A 217 -10.29 5.92 4.41
N THR A 218 -9.00 5.72 4.68
CA THR A 218 -8.54 5.50 6.06
C THR A 218 -8.22 6.84 6.72
N GLY A 219 -8.66 7.01 7.97
CA GLY A 219 -8.11 8.06 8.82
C GLY A 219 -6.72 7.73 9.36
N THR A 220 -6.31 8.49 10.38
CA THR A 220 -5.06 8.23 11.11
C THR A 220 -5.24 7.15 12.16
N GLY A 221 -4.19 6.37 12.43
CA GLY A 221 -4.12 5.52 13.63
C GLY A 221 -3.95 6.34 14.92
N PRO A 222 -3.78 5.68 16.08
CA PRO A 222 -3.44 6.35 17.33
C PRO A 222 -1.97 6.81 17.31
N LEU A 223 -1.73 7.97 16.69
CA LEU A 223 -0.41 8.51 16.38
C LEU A 223 0.56 8.52 17.57
N GLY A 224 0.10 8.93 18.75
CA GLY A 224 0.95 9.01 19.94
C GLY A 224 1.29 7.66 20.56
N CYS A 225 0.71 6.56 20.08
CA CYS A 225 0.92 5.21 20.61
C CYS A 225 1.90 4.37 19.79
N VAL A 226 2.36 4.85 18.62
CA VAL A 226 3.36 4.12 17.83
C VAL A 226 4.72 4.08 18.54
N PRO A 227 5.54 3.04 18.36
CA PRO A 227 6.80 2.88 19.09
C PRO A 227 7.74 4.09 19.02
N ALA A 228 7.83 4.78 17.88
CA ALA A 228 8.61 6.01 17.75
C ALA A 228 8.16 7.12 18.69
N GLU A 229 6.85 7.36 18.78
CA GLU A 229 6.30 8.42 19.64
C GLU A 229 6.38 8.04 21.11
N LEU A 230 6.27 6.75 21.44
CA LEU A 230 6.55 6.25 22.78
C LEU A 230 8.02 6.47 23.18
N ALA A 231 8.96 6.26 22.26
CA ALA A 231 10.39 6.47 22.49
C ALA A 231 10.77 7.94 22.63
N GLN A 232 10.17 8.82 21.82
CA GLN A 232 10.54 10.24 21.76
C GLN A 232 9.75 11.13 22.72
N ARG A 233 8.48 10.80 22.98
CA ARG A 233 7.53 11.69 23.68
C ARG A 233 6.74 10.99 24.78
N GLY A 234 6.73 9.66 24.78
CA GLY A 234 6.03 8.87 25.77
C GLY A 234 6.57 9.13 27.18
N ARG A 235 5.65 9.25 28.16
CA ARG A 235 6.00 9.31 29.58
C ARG A 235 5.58 7.99 30.23
N ASN A 236 6.53 7.28 30.83
CA ASN A 236 6.30 5.98 31.48
C ASN A 236 5.64 4.94 30.55
N GLY A 237 5.95 4.97 29.25
CA GLY A 237 5.39 4.06 28.25
C GLY A 237 3.91 4.29 27.92
N ASN A 238 3.38 5.48 28.24
CA ASN A 238 2.05 5.92 27.81
C ASN A 238 2.13 6.68 26.48
N CYS A 239 1.04 6.63 25.71
CA CYS A 239 0.93 7.34 24.45
C CYS A 239 1.12 8.86 24.63
N ALA A 240 1.75 9.50 23.65
CA ALA A 240 1.97 10.94 23.65
C ALA A 240 0.63 11.71 23.52
N PRO A 241 0.22 12.49 24.54
CA PRO A 241 -1.13 13.10 24.57
C PRO A 241 -1.42 14.06 23.42
N GLU A 242 -0.43 14.86 22.99
CA GLU A 242 -0.62 15.84 21.91
C GLU A 242 -0.88 15.19 20.56
N LEU A 243 -0.20 14.09 20.24
CA LEU A 243 -0.45 13.32 19.01
C LEU A 243 -1.77 12.56 19.07
N GLN A 244 -2.17 12.06 20.25
CA GLN A 244 -3.49 11.49 20.44
C GLN A 244 -4.60 12.54 20.25
N ARG A 245 -4.37 13.76 20.73
CA ARG A 245 -5.29 14.90 20.51
C ARG A 245 -5.42 15.24 19.03
N ALA A 246 -4.33 15.21 18.27
CA ALA A 246 -4.35 15.44 16.83
C ALA A 246 -5.24 14.42 16.11
N ALA A 247 -5.05 13.13 16.37
CA ALA A 247 -5.89 12.06 15.80
C ALA A 247 -7.37 12.20 16.23
N ALA A 248 -7.62 12.53 17.50
CA ALA A 248 -8.97 12.72 18.04
C ALA A 248 -9.71 13.94 17.43
N LEU A 249 -8.98 14.97 16.97
CA LEU A 249 -9.57 16.09 16.24
C LEU A 249 -9.78 15.76 14.76
N PHE A 250 -8.83 15.06 14.14
CA PHE A 250 -8.82 14.81 12.70
C PHE A 250 -9.84 13.74 12.26
N ASN A 251 -9.83 12.57 12.90
CA ASN A 251 -10.63 11.42 12.42
C ASN A 251 -12.15 11.69 12.40
N PRO A 252 -12.77 12.32 13.42
CA PRO A 252 -14.20 12.64 13.36
C PRO A 252 -14.54 13.66 12.26
N GLN A 253 -13.67 14.65 12.03
CA GLN A 253 -13.87 15.65 10.99
C GLN A 253 -13.69 15.05 9.59
N LEU A 254 -12.77 14.10 9.42
CA LEU A 254 -12.63 13.33 8.19
C LEU A 254 -13.91 12.55 7.89
N GLN A 255 -14.48 11.86 8.88
CA GLN A 255 -15.73 11.14 8.70
C GLN A 255 -16.90 12.08 8.35
N ALA A 256 -16.99 13.25 9.01
CA ALA A 256 -18.00 14.25 8.69
C ALA A 256 -17.84 14.79 7.26
N MET A 257 -16.60 15.04 6.82
CA MET A 257 -16.30 15.48 5.46
C MET A 257 -16.66 14.42 4.41
N ILE A 258 -16.34 13.14 4.67
CA ILE A 258 -16.76 12.01 3.84
C ILE A 258 -18.28 11.96 3.70
N ASN A 259 -19.01 12.11 4.80
CA ASN A 259 -20.47 12.11 4.78
C ASN A 259 -21.01 13.29 3.95
N SER A 260 -20.42 14.48 4.07
CA SER A 260 -20.78 15.65 3.27
C SER A 260 -20.57 15.40 1.78
N LEU A 261 -19.39 14.91 1.38
CA LEU A 261 -19.09 14.61 -0.02
C LEU A 261 -20.06 13.57 -0.61
N ASN A 262 -20.34 12.48 0.11
CA ASN A 262 -21.30 11.48 -0.34
C ASN A 262 -22.71 12.06 -0.48
N SER A 263 -23.11 12.96 0.43
CA SER A 263 -24.42 13.62 0.38
C SER A 263 -24.53 14.56 -0.82
N GLU A 264 -23.47 15.32 -1.11
CA GLU A 264 -23.38 16.19 -2.29
C GLU A 264 -23.39 15.39 -3.61
N ILE A 265 -22.73 14.22 -3.63
CA ILE A 265 -22.72 13.32 -4.79
C ILE A 265 -24.06 12.59 -4.95
N GLY A 266 -24.79 12.37 -3.86
CA GLY A 266 -26.01 11.56 -3.84
C GLY A 266 -25.76 10.04 -3.84
N SER A 267 -24.55 9.61 -3.49
CA SER A 267 -24.17 8.18 -3.42
C SER A 267 -23.04 7.94 -2.42
N ASN A 268 -22.96 6.72 -1.88
CA ASN A 268 -21.90 6.29 -0.97
C ASN A 268 -20.65 5.89 -1.77
N VAL A 269 -19.95 6.88 -2.34
CA VAL A 269 -18.70 6.68 -3.07
C VAL A 269 -17.53 6.41 -2.12
N PHE A 270 -17.44 7.22 -1.06
CA PHE A 270 -16.37 7.18 -0.08
C PHE A 270 -16.82 6.43 1.17
N ILE A 271 -16.05 5.46 1.61
CA ILE A 271 -16.32 4.66 2.80
C ILE A 271 -15.19 4.90 3.79
N GLY A 272 -15.53 5.41 4.97
CA GLY A 272 -14.56 5.67 6.03
C GLY A 272 -14.13 4.37 6.71
N ALA A 273 -12.84 4.10 6.71
CA ALA A 273 -12.22 3.02 7.46
C ALA A 273 -11.58 3.58 8.74
N ASN A 274 -12.22 3.31 9.87
CA ASN A 274 -11.76 3.71 11.20
C ASN A 274 -10.67 2.74 11.69
N ILE A 275 -9.49 2.83 11.06
CA ILE A 275 -8.34 2.04 11.46
C ILE A 275 -7.85 2.40 12.87
N GLN A 276 -8.18 3.59 13.38
CA GLN A 276 -7.86 4.01 14.75
C GLN A 276 -8.47 3.06 15.78
N GLN A 277 -9.76 2.73 15.62
CA GLN A 277 -10.45 1.85 16.56
C GLN A 277 -9.78 0.47 16.62
N THR A 278 -9.51 -0.13 15.45
CA THR A 278 -8.84 -1.45 15.41
C THR A 278 -7.47 -1.41 16.09
N ASN A 279 -6.70 -0.34 15.87
CA ASN A 279 -5.39 -0.19 16.52
C ASN A 279 -5.53 0.00 18.04
N ILE A 280 -6.50 0.79 18.50
CA ILE A 280 -6.77 0.98 19.93
C ILE A 280 -7.12 -0.36 20.60
N ASP A 281 -7.86 -1.24 19.93
CA ASP A 281 -8.26 -2.52 20.51
C ASP A 281 -7.04 -3.38 20.87
N PHE A 282 -6.11 -3.57 19.94
CA PHE A 282 -4.91 -4.36 20.21
C PHE A 282 -3.84 -3.59 20.99
N ILE A 283 -3.90 -2.26 21.09
CA ILE A 283 -3.04 -1.47 21.98
C ILE A 283 -3.51 -1.57 23.43
N SER A 284 -4.82 -1.51 23.65
CA SER A 284 -5.42 -1.53 25.00
C SER A 284 -5.46 -2.93 25.61
N ASP A 285 -5.66 -3.98 24.80
CA ASP A 285 -5.67 -5.37 25.23
C ASP A 285 -4.86 -6.26 24.26
N PRO A 286 -3.52 -6.15 24.24
CA PRO A 286 -2.68 -6.93 23.32
C PRO A 286 -2.90 -8.45 23.45
N GLY A 287 -3.10 -8.94 24.68
CA GLY A 287 -3.26 -10.36 24.97
C GLY A 287 -4.48 -10.97 24.28
N ARG A 288 -5.61 -10.27 24.25
CA ARG A 288 -6.82 -10.69 23.55
C ARG A 288 -6.62 -10.89 22.04
N TYR A 289 -5.69 -10.14 21.44
CA TYR A 289 -5.34 -10.25 20.02
C TYR A 289 -4.12 -11.14 19.76
N GLY A 290 -3.62 -11.81 20.81
CA GLY A 290 -2.49 -12.72 20.75
C GLY A 290 -1.15 -11.99 20.57
N PHE A 291 -1.05 -10.73 20.99
CA PHE A 291 0.20 -10.01 21.07
C PHE A 291 0.75 -10.06 22.50
N VAL A 292 2.07 -10.23 22.64
CA VAL A 292 2.73 -10.05 23.93
C VAL A 292 2.94 -8.58 24.25
N THR A 293 2.98 -7.72 23.23
CA THR A 293 3.11 -6.28 23.38
C THR A 293 2.60 -5.54 22.15
N SER A 294 2.05 -4.36 22.39
CA SER A 294 1.71 -3.36 21.37
C SER A 294 2.43 -2.04 21.61
N LYS A 295 3.50 -2.06 22.42
CA LYS A 295 4.32 -0.87 22.71
C LYS A 295 5.71 -0.97 22.10
N ILE A 296 6.26 -2.17 22.01
CA ILE A 296 7.62 -2.43 21.52
C ILE A 296 7.50 -2.97 20.09
N ALA A 297 8.24 -2.40 19.14
CA ALA A 297 8.31 -2.92 17.79
C ALA A 297 9.11 -4.22 17.71
N CYS A 298 8.78 -5.11 16.77
CA CYS A 298 9.57 -6.32 16.55
C CYS A 298 10.98 -6.00 16.03
N CYS A 299 11.09 -5.07 15.08
CA CYS A 299 12.33 -4.63 14.50
C CYS A 299 12.62 -3.17 14.86
N GLY A 300 13.82 -2.88 15.36
CA GLY A 300 14.25 -1.50 15.57
C GLY A 300 15.35 -1.36 16.59
N GLN A 301 15.53 -0.15 17.10
CA GLN A 301 16.62 0.18 18.02
C GLN A 301 16.12 1.12 19.13
N GLY A 302 16.88 1.19 20.22
CA GLY A 302 16.60 2.08 21.34
C GLY A 302 15.31 1.74 22.11
N PRO A 303 14.81 2.68 22.93
CA PRO A 303 13.56 2.50 23.66
C PRO A 303 12.42 2.08 22.74
N PHE A 304 11.66 1.07 23.17
CA PHE A 304 10.52 0.51 22.42
C PHE A 304 10.85 -0.03 21.02
N ASN A 305 12.12 -0.21 20.66
CA ASN A 305 12.56 -0.40 19.27
C ASN A 305 12.02 0.70 18.32
N GLY A 306 11.78 1.91 18.85
CA GLY A 306 11.14 3.01 18.14
C GLY A 306 12.09 3.99 17.45
N ILE A 307 13.40 3.73 17.43
CA ILE A 307 14.38 4.64 16.86
C ILE A 307 14.91 4.11 15.52
N GLY A 308 14.88 4.98 14.51
CA GLY A 308 15.45 4.73 13.19
C GLY A 308 14.65 3.76 12.33
N LEU A 309 15.21 3.44 11.16
CA LEU A 309 14.65 2.42 10.28
C LEU A 309 15.08 1.02 10.74
N CYS A 310 14.31 0.03 10.32
CA CYS A 310 14.65 -1.37 10.48
C CYS A 310 15.78 -1.73 9.48
N THR A 311 16.90 -2.27 10.00
CA THR A 311 18.12 -2.59 9.22
C THR A 311 18.67 -3.95 9.67
N PRO A 312 19.67 -4.52 8.96
CA PRO A 312 20.32 -5.76 9.41
C PRO A 312 21.01 -5.66 10.79
N LEU A 313 21.29 -4.45 11.28
CA LEU A 313 21.89 -4.19 12.59
C LEU A 313 20.86 -3.92 13.69
N SER A 314 19.57 -3.84 13.34
CA SER A 314 18.50 -3.59 14.30
C SER A 314 18.21 -4.83 15.15
N ASN A 315 17.68 -4.63 16.36
CA ASN A 315 17.10 -5.72 17.12
C ASN A 315 15.94 -6.31 16.31
N LEU A 316 15.85 -7.64 16.24
CA LEU A 316 14.77 -8.35 15.59
C LEU A 316 14.16 -9.37 16.55
N CYS A 317 12.85 -9.30 16.74
CA CYS A 317 12.15 -10.23 17.62
C CYS A 317 12.18 -11.66 17.04
N PRO A 318 12.28 -12.71 17.89
CA PRO A 318 12.37 -14.09 17.43
C PRO A 318 11.06 -14.60 16.82
N ASN A 319 9.92 -14.11 17.30
CA ASN A 319 8.60 -14.46 16.79
C ASN A 319 7.81 -13.18 16.47
N ARG A 320 7.55 -12.97 15.17
CA ARG A 320 6.89 -11.77 14.64
C ARG A 320 5.37 -11.79 14.85
N ASP A 321 4.78 -12.98 14.97
CA ASP A 321 3.33 -13.18 15.16
C ASP A 321 2.83 -12.81 16.56
N ILE A 322 3.69 -12.34 17.45
CA ILE A 322 3.30 -11.89 18.80
C ILE A 322 3.55 -10.39 19.03
N TYR A 323 3.94 -9.65 17.98
CA TYR A 323 4.15 -8.19 18.04
C TYR A 323 3.13 -7.46 17.15
N ALA A 324 2.49 -6.42 17.68
CA ALA A 324 1.54 -5.62 16.90
C ALA A 324 2.26 -4.69 15.90
N PHE A 325 3.41 -4.13 16.30
CA PHE A 325 4.22 -3.26 15.44
C PHE A 325 5.41 -4.02 14.86
N TRP A 326 5.60 -3.87 13.56
CA TRP A 326 6.79 -4.35 12.87
C TRP A 326 7.98 -3.46 13.17
N ASP A 327 7.87 -2.16 12.91
CA ASP A 327 8.91 -1.17 13.14
C ASP A 327 8.40 0.02 13.95
N ALA A 328 9.16 1.12 13.93
CA ALA A 328 8.88 2.33 14.69
C ALA A 328 7.50 2.96 14.44
N PHE A 329 6.87 2.68 13.30
CA PHE A 329 5.57 3.25 12.91
C PHE A 329 4.58 2.22 12.38
N HIS A 330 5.07 1.18 11.71
CA HIS A 330 4.23 0.34 10.86
C HIS A 330 3.79 -0.94 11.57
N PRO A 331 2.54 -1.39 11.33
CA PRO A 331 2.02 -2.65 11.86
C PRO A 331 2.73 -3.88 11.27
N SER A 332 2.77 -4.96 12.05
CA SER A 332 3.14 -6.28 11.55
C SER A 332 2.08 -6.83 10.60
N GLU A 333 2.43 -7.83 9.79
CA GLU A 333 1.46 -8.53 8.94
C GLU A 333 0.27 -9.05 9.77
N LYS A 334 0.51 -9.58 10.97
CA LYS A 334 -0.57 -10.03 11.86
C LYS A 334 -1.52 -8.89 12.24
N ALA A 335 -0.98 -7.73 12.60
CA ALA A 335 -1.80 -6.56 12.89
C ALA A 335 -2.55 -6.08 11.63
N ASN A 336 -1.91 -6.09 10.45
CA ASN A 336 -2.57 -5.79 9.18
C ASN A 336 -3.73 -6.75 8.89
N ARG A 337 -3.60 -8.04 9.19
CA ARG A 337 -4.69 -9.03 9.07
C ARG A 337 -5.88 -8.72 9.98
N LEU A 338 -5.64 -8.20 11.19
CA LEU A 338 -6.72 -7.77 12.08
C LEU A 338 -7.41 -6.50 11.55
N ILE A 339 -6.63 -5.53 11.05
CA ILE A 339 -7.16 -4.32 10.41
C ILE A 339 -8.04 -4.69 9.21
N VAL A 340 -7.55 -5.53 8.31
CA VAL A 340 -8.31 -5.95 7.12
C VAL A 340 -9.54 -6.79 7.47
N ARG A 341 -9.47 -7.62 8.52
CA ARG A 341 -10.66 -8.32 9.04
C ARG A 341 -11.78 -7.32 9.40
N ASN A 342 -11.45 -6.24 10.08
CA ASN A 342 -12.42 -5.22 10.44
C ASN A 342 -12.88 -4.38 9.23
N ILE A 343 -12.02 -4.15 8.24
CA ILE A 343 -12.43 -3.55 6.95
C ILE A 343 -13.47 -4.44 6.24
N LEU A 344 -13.26 -5.76 6.24
CA LEU A 344 -14.12 -6.72 5.57
C LEU A 344 -15.45 -6.91 6.28
N SER A 345 -15.44 -7.11 7.60
CA SER A 345 -16.62 -7.58 8.34
C SER A 345 -16.89 -6.84 9.65
N GLY A 346 -16.19 -5.74 9.91
CA GLY A 346 -16.39 -4.94 11.12
C GLY A 346 -17.77 -4.30 11.17
N THR A 347 -18.19 -3.92 12.38
CA THR A 347 -19.37 -3.06 12.61
C THR A 347 -19.14 -1.65 12.07
N THR A 348 -20.15 -0.81 12.20
CA THR A 348 -20.07 0.62 11.83
C THR A 348 -19.06 1.41 12.66
N ASP A 349 -18.57 0.86 13.77
CA ASP A 349 -17.50 1.45 14.57
C ASP A 349 -16.15 1.41 13.83
N TYR A 350 -15.98 0.44 12.93
CA TYR A 350 -14.76 0.23 12.14
C TYR A 350 -14.91 0.73 10.69
N MET A 351 -16.12 0.67 10.14
CA MET A 351 -16.38 0.97 8.73
C MET A 351 -17.68 1.75 8.57
N SER A 352 -17.63 2.94 7.96
CA SER A 352 -18.78 3.82 7.81
C SER A 352 -19.06 4.14 6.33
N PRO A 353 -20.29 3.95 5.82
CA PRO A 353 -21.48 3.51 6.55
C PRO A 353 -21.60 1.99 6.71
N MET A 354 -20.75 1.21 6.04
CA MET A 354 -20.81 -0.25 6.02
C MET A 354 -19.44 -0.85 5.66
N ASN A 355 -19.23 -2.12 5.99
CA ASN A 355 -17.99 -2.84 5.70
C ASN A 355 -17.88 -3.29 4.24
N LEU A 356 -16.65 -3.67 3.84
CA LEU A 356 -16.33 -4.03 2.46
C LEU A 356 -17.12 -5.25 1.96
N SER A 357 -17.39 -6.26 2.81
CA SER A 357 -18.20 -7.42 2.38
C SER A 357 -19.63 -7.01 2.03
N THR A 358 -20.22 -6.09 2.80
CA THR A 358 -21.54 -5.54 2.50
C THR A 358 -21.52 -4.77 1.17
N ILE A 359 -20.49 -3.95 0.94
CA ILE A 359 -20.33 -3.19 -0.31
C ILE A 359 -20.26 -4.12 -1.51
N MET A 360 -19.42 -5.15 -1.42
CA MET A 360 -19.26 -6.14 -2.50
C MET A 360 -20.57 -6.86 -2.81
N ALA A 361 -21.34 -7.24 -1.78
CA ALA A 361 -22.64 -7.88 -1.97
C ALA A 361 -23.67 -6.94 -2.63
N LEU A 362 -23.67 -5.65 -2.27
CA LEU A 362 -24.55 -4.65 -2.90
C LEU A 362 -24.19 -4.39 -4.37
N ASP A 363 -22.89 -4.37 -4.69
CA ASP A 363 -22.39 -4.21 -6.06
C ASP A 363 -22.85 -5.39 -6.94
N ALA A 364 -22.64 -6.63 -6.47
CA ALA A 364 -23.06 -7.84 -7.19
C ALA A 364 -24.58 -7.90 -7.42
N ALA A 365 -25.38 -7.49 -6.43
CA ALA A 365 -26.84 -7.41 -6.53
C ALA A 365 -27.32 -6.33 -7.51
N THR A 366 -26.50 -5.30 -7.77
CA THR A 366 -26.80 -4.24 -8.75
C THR A 366 -26.42 -4.68 -10.16
N ASN A 367 -25.24 -5.29 -10.33
CA ASN A 367 -24.76 -5.78 -11.61
C ASN A 367 -25.67 -6.89 -12.19
N SER A 368 -26.17 -7.79 -11.35
CA SER A 368 -27.09 -8.87 -11.75
C SER A 368 -28.48 -8.40 -12.21
N ARG A 369 -28.87 -7.14 -11.95
CA ARG A 369 -30.16 -6.56 -12.40
C ARG A 369 -30.07 -5.88 -13.76
N ILE A 370 -28.87 -5.69 -14.30
CA ILE A 370 -28.68 -5.17 -15.66
C ILE A 370 -28.76 -6.38 -16.60
N PRO A 371 -29.76 -6.46 -17.50
CA PRO A 371 -29.85 -7.59 -18.43
C PRO A 371 -28.58 -7.63 -19.29
N HIS A 372 -27.75 -8.65 -19.06
CA HIS A 372 -26.58 -8.91 -19.88
C HIS A 372 -27.02 -9.04 -21.34
N ARG A 373 -26.52 -8.13 -22.20
CA ARG A 373 -26.44 -8.40 -23.64
C ARG A 373 -25.56 -9.65 -23.79
N PRO A 374 -25.91 -10.63 -24.64
CA PRO A 374 -25.15 -11.87 -24.72
C PRO A 374 -23.68 -11.58 -24.96
N SER A 375 -22.83 -12.06 -24.05
CA SER A 375 -21.40 -12.19 -24.27
C SER A 375 -21.20 -12.87 -25.63
N ALA A 376 -20.49 -12.21 -26.53
CA ALA A 376 -20.02 -12.87 -27.74
C ALA A 376 -19.16 -14.06 -27.29
N HIS A 377 -19.63 -15.28 -27.61
CA HIS A 377 -18.84 -16.49 -27.42
C HIS A 377 -17.42 -16.28 -27.97
N PRO A 378 -16.38 -16.79 -27.30
CA PRO A 378 -15.08 -16.90 -27.93
C PRO A 378 -15.25 -17.88 -29.09
N THR A 379 -15.16 -17.36 -30.32
CA THR A 379 -14.95 -18.20 -31.49
C THR A 379 -13.68 -19.01 -31.26
N GLU A 380 -13.80 -20.34 -31.31
CA GLU A 380 -12.69 -21.28 -31.26
C GLU A 380 -11.51 -20.78 -32.10
N LEU A 381 -10.43 -20.37 -31.43
CA LEU A 381 -9.14 -20.24 -32.10
C LEU A 381 -8.69 -21.64 -32.49
N LYS A 382 -8.86 -21.95 -33.78
CA LYS A 382 -8.24 -23.11 -34.42
C LYS A 382 -6.76 -23.16 -34.05
N THR A 383 -6.34 -24.32 -33.57
CA THR A 383 -4.97 -24.76 -33.34
C THR A 383 -4.03 -24.29 -34.45
N SER A 384 -3.25 -23.23 -34.17
CA SER A 384 -2.11 -22.86 -34.99
C SER A 384 -0.90 -23.70 -34.57
N ARG A 385 -0.28 -24.31 -35.56
CA ARG A 385 0.84 -25.25 -35.45
C ARG A 385 2.00 -24.62 -34.64
N ARG A 386 2.53 -25.39 -33.68
CA ARG A 386 3.83 -25.11 -33.04
C ARG A 386 4.90 -24.97 -34.12
N LEU A 387 5.38 -23.74 -34.36
CA LEU A 387 6.67 -23.52 -34.99
C LEU A 387 7.75 -23.81 -33.94
N LYS A 388 8.56 -24.85 -34.17
CA LYS A 388 9.81 -25.04 -33.42
C LYS A 388 10.76 -23.92 -33.84
N ILE A 389 11.05 -23.00 -32.92
CA ILE A 389 12.16 -22.06 -33.05
C ILE A 389 13.37 -22.74 -32.40
N GLU A 390 14.33 -23.18 -33.22
CA GLU A 390 15.67 -23.53 -32.75
C GLU A 390 16.40 -22.23 -32.38
N VAL A 391 16.64 -22.04 -31.08
CA VAL A 391 17.51 -20.98 -30.57
C VAL A 391 18.96 -21.41 -30.79
N LYS A 392 19.58 -20.87 -31.84
CA LYS A 392 21.02 -21.01 -32.09
C LYS A 392 21.76 -20.05 -31.16
N VAL A 393 22.35 -20.57 -30.09
CA VAL A 393 23.24 -19.82 -29.19
C VAL A 393 24.53 -19.52 -29.97
N LEU A 394 24.76 -18.25 -30.30
CA LEU A 394 26.02 -17.75 -30.85
C LEU A 394 26.95 -17.39 -29.68
N CYS A 395 27.96 -18.22 -29.42
CA CYS A 395 29.11 -17.85 -28.59
C CYS A 395 30.05 -16.91 -29.39
N PRO A 396 30.68 -15.90 -28.75
CA PRO A 396 31.67 -15.05 -29.40
C PRO A 396 32.98 -15.82 -29.66
N PRO A 397 33.76 -15.45 -30.69
CA PRO A 397 34.95 -16.19 -31.09
C PRO A 397 36.12 -15.98 -30.12
N ALA A 398 36.85 -17.07 -29.89
CA ALA A 398 38.09 -17.10 -29.11
C ALA A 398 39.20 -16.31 -29.81
N LEU A 399 39.83 -15.40 -29.07
CA LEU A 399 41.10 -14.80 -29.45
C LEU A 399 42.22 -15.80 -29.19
N SER A 400 42.81 -16.31 -30.27
CA SER A 400 44.10 -16.99 -30.26
C SER A 400 45.22 -15.99 -30.01
N ARG A 401 46.10 -16.24 -29.04
CA ARG A 401 47.51 -15.86 -29.14
C ARG A 401 48.39 -16.80 -28.31
N SER A 402 49.52 -17.09 -28.95
CA SER A 402 50.53 -18.11 -28.71
C SER A 402 51.36 -17.92 -27.44
N HIS A 403 51.80 -19.06 -26.90
CA HIS A 403 52.88 -19.24 -25.94
C HIS A 403 54.16 -18.47 -26.31
N THR A 404 54.78 -17.84 -25.30
CA THR A 404 56.23 -17.95 -25.05
C THR A 404 56.45 -18.05 -23.53
N SER A 405 57.39 -18.90 -23.15
CA SER A 405 57.76 -19.28 -21.79
C SER A 405 58.67 -18.24 -21.12
N GLU A 406 58.52 -18.05 -19.81
CA GLU A 406 59.59 -18.14 -18.81
C GLU A 406 59.02 -17.88 -17.40
N ALA A 407 59.54 -18.60 -16.42
CA ALA A 407 59.34 -18.42 -14.97
C ALA A 407 60.75 -18.34 -14.34
N PRO A 408 60.94 -18.11 -13.02
CA PRO A 408 60.04 -17.66 -11.95
C PRO A 408 60.62 -16.50 -11.10
N THR A 409 59.86 -15.92 -10.15
CA THR A 409 60.28 -15.58 -8.75
C THR A 409 59.29 -14.63 -8.05
N GLU A 410 58.82 -15.03 -6.87
CA GLU A 410 58.32 -14.18 -5.75
C GLU A 410 59.50 -13.51 -4.99
N PRO A 411 59.36 -12.63 -3.97
CA PRO A 411 58.18 -11.93 -3.41
C PRO A 411 58.42 -10.43 -2.99
N GLN A 412 57.37 -9.82 -2.40
CA GLN A 412 57.35 -8.73 -1.39
C GLN A 412 57.34 -7.21 -1.77
N THR A 413 56.52 -6.51 -0.96
CA THR A 413 56.62 -5.13 -0.42
C THR A 413 55.73 -4.00 -0.95
N SER A 414 54.90 -3.51 -0.01
CA SER A 414 54.49 -2.13 0.32
C SER A 414 54.75 -0.98 -0.66
N GLY A 415 53.75 -0.10 -0.81
CA GLY A 415 54.00 1.28 -1.26
C GLY A 415 52.73 2.08 -1.45
N ALA A 416 52.59 3.14 -0.65
CA ALA A 416 51.46 4.06 -0.66
C ALA A 416 51.47 5.04 -1.86
N ALA A 417 50.27 5.51 -2.19
CA ALA A 417 49.89 6.83 -2.70
C ALA A 417 50.70 7.47 -3.84
N LYS A 418 49.99 7.83 -4.92
CA LYS A 418 49.94 9.22 -5.40
C LYS A 418 48.80 9.46 -6.40
N TYR A 419 48.16 10.61 -6.18
CA TYR A 419 47.28 11.32 -7.10
C TYR A 419 48.02 11.71 -8.38
N GLU A 420 47.34 11.64 -9.51
CA GLU A 420 47.60 12.52 -10.65
C GLU A 420 46.29 12.82 -11.39
N GLU A 421 45.99 14.12 -11.46
CA GLU A 421 44.95 14.74 -12.27
C GLU A 421 45.30 14.62 -13.76
N LEU A 422 44.30 14.36 -14.59
CA LEU A 422 44.30 14.77 -16.00
C LEU A 422 42.95 15.40 -16.31
N GLY A 423 42.97 16.70 -16.54
CA GLY A 423 41.82 17.50 -16.93
C GLY A 423 41.60 17.59 -18.43
N CYS A 424 40.40 18.05 -18.74
CA CYS A 424 39.91 18.77 -19.92
C CYS A 424 39.80 18.07 -21.28
N GLY A 425 38.54 17.93 -21.72
CA GLY A 425 38.12 18.00 -23.11
C GLY A 425 36.72 18.61 -23.19
N GLN A 426 36.64 19.87 -23.63
CA GLN A 426 35.43 20.68 -23.80
C GLN A 426 34.48 20.13 -24.88
N GLY A 427 33.18 20.32 -24.68
CA GLY A 427 32.13 20.18 -25.68
C GLY A 427 30.85 20.88 -25.21
N SER A 428 30.44 21.92 -25.94
CA SER A 428 29.49 22.98 -25.63
C SER A 428 27.99 22.61 -25.59
N CYS A 429 27.28 23.27 -24.66
CA CYS A 429 25.97 23.95 -24.70
C CYS A 429 24.84 23.46 -25.64
N MET A 430 23.62 23.30 -25.09
CA MET A 430 22.53 24.30 -25.24
C MET A 430 21.32 23.97 -24.33
N ASP A 431 20.77 25.03 -23.75
CA ASP A 431 19.49 25.13 -23.03
C ASP A 431 18.29 24.95 -23.99
N GLU A 432 17.19 24.39 -23.49
CA GLU A 432 15.83 24.79 -23.93
C GLU A 432 14.87 24.84 -22.73
N ASP A 433 14.36 26.06 -22.49
CA ASP A 433 13.16 26.36 -21.72
C ASP A 433 11.93 25.73 -22.38
N PHE A 434 10.95 25.31 -21.56
CA PHE A 434 9.57 25.09 -22.01
C PHE A 434 8.61 25.90 -21.13
N THR A 435 7.95 26.85 -21.80
CA THR A 435 6.71 27.53 -21.38
C THR A 435 5.55 26.56 -21.23
#